data_AF-A0A966C5Q1-F1
#
_entry.id   AF-A0A966C5Q1-F1
#
_cell.length_a   1.000
_cell.length_b   1.000
_cell.length_c   1.000
_cell.angle_alpha   90.00
_cell.angle_beta   90.00
_cell.angle_gamma   90.00
#
_symmetry.space_group_name_H-M   'P 1'
#
loop_
_entity.id
_entity.type
_entity.pdbx_description
1 polymer ?
#
loop_
_entity_poly.entity_id
_entity_poly.type
_entity_poly.pdbx_seq_one_letter_code
_entity_poly.pdbx_strand_id
1 'polypeptide(L)'
;MDPDKISLLTSLAPIIAVVTAIAVGGWVLTTWMRIKNGYPLENQWGKSVYPKTDREAVERVKLLTNENAELRAELGSVKDRLANVERIVTDDSHRLTQEIEQLRDKRAN
;
A
#
# COMPACT_ATOMS: atom_id res chain seq x y z
N MET A 1 -20.05 27.24 -52.91
CA MET A 1 -20.91 27.27 -51.71
C MET A 1 -22.11 28.11 -52.08
N ASP A 2 -23.33 27.59 -51.89
CA ASP A 2 -24.54 28.34 -52.16
C ASP A 2 -24.56 29.61 -51.29
N PRO A 3 -24.88 30.80 -51.83
CA PRO A 3 -24.85 32.07 -51.09
C PRO A 3 -25.73 32.04 -49.83
N ASP A 4 -26.82 31.26 -49.86
CA ASP A 4 -27.73 31.06 -48.73
C ASP A 4 -27.08 30.27 -47.58
N LYS A 5 -26.14 29.37 -47.88
CA LYS A 5 -25.40 28.64 -46.84
C LYS A 5 -24.41 29.54 -46.13
N ILE A 6 -23.81 30.49 -46.84
CA ILE A 6 -22.83 31.43 -46.27
C ILE A 6 -23.53 32.41 -45.31
N SER A 7 -24.70 32.93 -45.69
CA SER A 7 -25.48 33.85 -44.83
C SER A 7 -26.00 33.17 -43.55
N LEU A 8 -26.44 31.90 -43.65
CA LEU A 8 -26.81 31.09 -42.48
C LEU A 8 -25.60 30.84 -41.56
N LEU A 9 -24.43 30.58 -42.13
CA LEU A 9 -23.20 30.36 -41.36
C LEU A 9 -22.76 31.64 -40.62
N THR A 10 -22.81 32.79 -41.28
CA THR A 10 -22.44 34.07 -40.67
C THR A 10 -23.41 34.50 -39.57
N SER A 11 -24.71 34.23 -39.72
CA SER A 11 -25.71 34.55 -38.70
C SER A 11 -25.65 33.62 -37.48
N LEU A 12 -25.29 32.35 -37.67
CA LEU A 12 -25.15 31.37 -36.57
C LEU A 12 -23.76 31.38 -35.92
N ALA A 13 -22.72 31.85 -36.62
CA ALA A 13 -21.35 31.93 -36.11
C ALA A 13 -21.21 32.53 -34.70
N PRO A 14 -21.83 33.68 -34.35
CA PRO A 14 -21.69 34.25 -33.01
C PRO A 14 -22.31 33.35 -31.93
N ILE A 15 -23.46 32.71 -32.23
CA ILE A 15 -24.12 31.78 -31.31
C ILE A 15 -23.24 30.56 -31.07
N ILE A 16 -22.70 29.98 -32.15
CA ILE A 16 -21.78 28.84 -32.09
C ILE A 16 -20.57 29.19 -31.23
N ALA A 17 -19.96 30.36 -31.45
CA ALA A 17 -18.79 30.81 -30.69
C ALA A 17 -19.07 30.91 -29.18
N VAL A 18 -20.21 31.48 -28.80
CA VAL A 18 -20.62 31.61 -27.38
C VAL A 18 -20.84 30.23 -26.76
N VAL A 19 -21.56 29.34 -27.43
CA VAL A 19 -21.83 27.98 -26.92
C VAL A 19 -20.53 27.21 -26.75
N THR A 20 -19.62 27.27 -27.72
CA THR A 20 -18.31 26.63 -27.63
C THR A 20 -17.49 27.19 -26.47
N ALA A 21 -17.47 28.52 -26.29
CA ALA A 21 -16.73 29.15 -25.19
C ALA A 21 -17.26 28.70 -23.81
N ILE A 22 -18.58 28.63 -23.63
CA ILE A 22 -19.20 28.17 -22.38
C ILE A 22 -18.90 26.69 -22.15
N ALA A 23 -18.98 25.85 -23.17
CA ALA A 23 -18.70 24.41 -23.05
C ALA A 23 -17.25 24.14 -22.63
N VAL A 24 -16.28 24.81 -23.29
CA VAL A 24 -14.85 24.70 -22.95
C VAL A 24 -14.60 25.27 -21.56
N GLY A 25 -15.18 26.44 -21.24
CA GLY A 25 -15.07 27.05 -19.91
C GLY A 25 -15.60 26.14 -18.80
N GLY A 26 -16.76 25.53 -18.98
CA GLY A 26 -17.33 24.57 -18.04
C GLY A 26 -16.45 23.34 -17.82
N TRP A 27 -15.87 22.79 -18.88
CA TRP A 27 -14.93 21.66 -18.77
C TRP A 27 -13.64 22.03 -18.04
N VAL A 28 -13.07 23.21 -18.32
CA VAL A 28 -11.87 23.69 -17.62
C VAL A 28 -12.16 23.94 -16.14
N LEU A 29 -13.28 24.59 -15.82
CA LEU A 29 -13.67 24.88 -14.43
C LEU A 29 -13.91 23.59 -13.63
N THR A 30 -14.61 22.61 -14.20
CA THR A 30 -14.84 21.32 -13.53
C THR A 30 -13.55 20.54 -13.33
N THR A 31 -12.66 20.54 -14.31
CA THR A 31 -11.33 19.92 -14.19
C THR A 31 -10.48 20.64 -13.13
N TRP A 32 -10.50 21.98 -13.10
CA TRP A 32 -9.81 22.77 -12.09
C TRP A 32 -10.33 22.50 -10.68
N MET A 33 -11.64 22.40 -10.50
CA MET A 33 -12.25 22.02 -9.22
C MET A 33 -11.88 20.59 -8.81
N ARG A 34 -11.88 19.63 -9.73
CA ARG A 34 -11.45 18.24 -9.45
C ARG A 34 -10.00 18.19 -8.98
N ILE A 35 -9.11 18.93 -9.64
CA ILE A 35 -7.69 19.04 -9.26
C ILE A 35 -7.56 19.64 -7.86
N LYS A 36 -8.21 20.79 -7.61
CA LYS A 36 -8.11 21.50 -6.33
C LYS A 36 -8.68 20.68 -5.16
N ASN A 37 -9.72 19.91 -5.40
CA ASN A 37 -10.37 19.08 -4.39
C ASN A 37 -9.78 17.65 -4.28
N GLY A 38 -8.70 17.35 -5.02
CA GLY A 38 -8.00 16.07 -4.92
C GLY A 38 -8.77 14.88 -5.50
N TYR A 39 -9.77 15.10 -6.37
CA TYR A 39 -10.40 14.00 -7.09
C TYR A 39 -9.42 13.43 -8.12
N PRO A 40 -9.35 12.09 -8.25
CA PRO A 40 -8.49 11.50 -9.24
C PRO A 40 -8.88 11.98 -10.64
N LEU A 41 -7.88 12.44 -11.39
CA LEU A 41 -8.04 12.71 -12.81
C LEU A 41 -8.11 11.36 -13.53
N GLU A 42 -9.23 11.06 -14.17
CA GLU A 42 -9.33 9.85 -14.97
C GLU A 42 -8.50 10.00 -16.24
N ASN A 43 -7.73 8.97 -16.61
CA ASN A 43 -7.23 8.86 -17.97
C ASN A 43 -8.37 8.48 -18.93
N GLN A 44 -8.08 8.49 -20.23
CA GLN A 44 -9.03 8.14 -21.30
C GLN A 44 -9.58 6.69 -21.23
N TRP A 45 -9.16 5.89 -20.24
CA TRP A 45 -9.60 4.53 -19.96
C TRP A 45 -10.20 4.35 -18.55
N GLY A 46 -10.58 5.43 -17.87
CA GLY A 46 -11.27 5.36 -16.57
C GLY A 46 -10.40 4.89 -15.40
N LYS A 47 -9.07 4.87 -15.56
CA LYS A 47 -8.14 4.69 -14.43
C LYS A 47 -7.86 6.04 -13.81
N SER A 48 -7.98 6.12 -12.49
CA SER A 48 -7.52 7.24 -11.69
C SER A 48 -6.00 7.44 -11.86
N VAL A 49 -5.61 8.52 -12.51
CA VAL A 49 -4.23 9.02 -12.49
C VAL A 49 -4.06 9.72 -11.16
N TYR A 50 -3.64 8.97 -10.14
CA TYR A 50 -3.07 9.58 -8.95
C TYR A 50 -1.74 10.23 -9.34
N PRO A 51 -1.58 11.56 -9.19
CA PRO A 51 -0.26 12.16 -9.35
C PRO A 51 0.63 11.52 -8.28
N LYS A 52 1.77 10.96 -8.72
CA LYS A 52 2.76 10.28 -7.89
C LYS A 52 3.44 11.26 -6.93
N THR A 53 2.72 11.80 -5.95
CA THR A 53 3.29 12.41 -4.73
C THR A 53 3.72 11.31 -3.76
N ASP A 54 4.37 10.27 -4.31
CA ASP A 54 4.59 8.97 -3.68
C ASP A 54 5.92 8.93 -2.92
N ARG A 55 6.66 10.03 -2.83
CA ARG A 55 7.93 10.06 -2.07
C ARG A 55 7.70 9.73 -0.60
N GLU A 56 6.66 10.30 0.00
CA GLU A 56 6.34 10.05 1.41
C GLU A 56 5.83 8.62 1.63
N ALA A 57 5.01 8.10 0.71
CA ALA A 57 4.55 6.71 0.80
C ALA A 57 5.68 5.71 0.57
N VAL A 58 6.58 5.97 -0.37
CA VAL A 58 7.79 5.16 -0.62
C VAL A 58 8.74 5.22 0.59
N GLU A 59 8.92 6.39 1.20
CA GLU A 59 9.71 6.54 2.43
C GLU A 59 9.07 5.78 3.60
N ARG A 60 7.74 5.87 3.79
CA ARG A 60 7.01 5.08 4.80
C ARG A 60 7.13 3.57 4.56
N VAL A 61 7.00 3.11 3.32
CA VAL A 61 7.17 1.69 2.97
C VAL A 61 8.60 1.23 3.27
N LYS A 62 9.61 2.07 2.99
CA LYS A 62 11.00 1.77 3.34
C LYS A 62 11.21 1.69 4.85
N LEU A 63 10.66 2.63 5.63
CA LEU A 63 10.72 2.60 7.10
C LEU A 63 10.04 1.35 7.68
N LEU A 64 8.83 1.03 7.22
CA LEU A 64 8.10 -0.18 7.63
C LEU A 64 8.84 -1.46 7.26
N THR A 65 9.52 -1.48 6.10
CA THR A 65 10.31 -2.65 5.68
C THR A 65 11.51 -2.86 6.61
N ASN A 66 12.17 -1.79 7.05
CA ASN A 66 13.27 -1.86 8.01
C ASN A 66 12.79 -2.33 9.39
N GLU A 67 11.66 -1.78 9.88
CA GLU A 67 11.06 -2.20 11.16
C GLU A 67 10.66 -3.68 11.14
N ASN A 68 10.09 -4.15 10.02
CA ASN A 68 9.79 -5.57 9.85
C ASN A 68 11.04 -6.46 9.84
N ALA A 69 12.16 -5.98 9.30
CA ALA A 69 13.42 -6.72 9.32
C ALA A 69 13.99 -6.82 10.75
N GLU A 70 13.92 -5.73 11.52
CA GLU A 70 14.33 -5.70 12.92
C GLU A 70 13.47 -6.61 13.80
N LEU A 71 12.14 -6.52 13.70
CA LEU A 71 11.21 -7.39 14.43
C LEU A 71 11.44 -8.87 14.10
N ARG A 72 11.77 -9.20 12.85
CA ARG A 72 12.09 -10.58 12.46
C ARG A 72 13.41 -11.06 13.09
N ALA A 73 14.40 -10.19 13.21
CA ALA A 73 15.65 -10.50 13.89
C ALA A 73 15.42 -10.71 15.40
N GLU A 74 14.64 -9.83 16.05
CA GLU A 74 14.29 -9.96 17.46
C GLU A 74 13.51 -11.26 17.71
N LEU A 75 12.48 -11.55 16.90
CA LEU A 75 11.74 -12.81 16.96
C LEU A 75 12.63 -14.03 16.72
N GLY A 76 13.64 -13.94 15.85
CA GLY A 76 14.65 -14.98 15.67
C GLY A 76 15.42 -15.25 16.97
N SER A 77 15.93 -14.21 17.61
CA SER A 77 16.66 -14.34 18.87
C SER A 77 15.81 -14.94 20.01
N VAL A 78 14.52 -14.59 20.06
CA VAL A 78 13.58 -15.15 21.03
C VAL A 78 13.34 -16.63 20.75
N LYS A 79 13.19 -17.03 19.48
CA LYS A 79 13.05 -18.44 19.09
C LYS A 79 14.28 -19.27 19.48
N ASP A 80 15.50 -18.77 19.25
CA ASP A 80 16.72 -19.47 19.64
C ASP A 80 16.81 -19.69 21.16
N ARG A 81 16.38 -18.69 21.94
CA ARG A 81 16.29 -18.82 23.40
C ARG A 81 15.22 -19.82 23.83
N LEU A 82 14.06 -19.82 23.18
CA LEU A 82 13.00 -20.78 23.44
C LEU A 82 13.46 -22.22 23.14
N ALA A 83 14.16 -22.44 22.03
CA ALA A 83 14.74 -23.74 21.70
C ALA A 83 15.76 -24.20 22.75
N ASN A 84 16.59 -23.28 23.26
CA ASN A 84 17.51 -23.59 24.35
C ASN A 84 16.76 -23.97 25.65
N VAL A 85 15.68 -23.26 25.99
CA VAL A 85 14.84 -23.58 27.15
C VAL A 85 14.18 -24.94 26.98
N GLU A 86 13.61 -25.21 25.80
CA GLU A 86 13.01 -26.51 25.46
C GLU A 86 14.01 -27.66 25.64
N ARG A 87 15.25 -27.46 25.17
CA ARG A 87 16.33 -28.44 25.34
C ARG A 87 16.67 -28.66 26.81
N ILE A 88 16.82 -27.60 27.62
CA ILE A 88 17.11 -27.73 29.05
C ILE A 88 16.00 -28.51 29.75
N VAL A 89 14.74 -28.11 29.54
CA VAL A 89 13.59 -28.74 30.22
C VAL A 89 13.45 -30.21 29.83
N THR A 90 13.64 -30.53 28.55
CA THR A 90 13.52 -31.90 28.05
C THR A 90 14.70 -32.78 28.49
N ASP A 91 15.94 -32.33 28.28
CA ASP A 91 17.14 -33.13 28.56
C ASP A 91 17.35 -33.33 30.07
N ASP A 92 17.18 -32.29 30.90
CA ASP A 92 17.37 -32.42 32.35
C ASP A 92 16.31 -33.33 33.00
N SER A 93 15.07 -33.33 32.48
CA SER A 93 14.01 -34.22 33.01
C SER A 93 14.33 -35.70 32.76
N HIS A 94 14.85 -36.04 31.58
CA HIS A 94 15.27 -37.40 31.27
C HIS A 94 16.52 -37.80 32.07
N ARG A 95 17.52 -36.91 32.21
CA ARG A 95 18.72 -37.20 33.00
C ARG A 95 18.40 -37.43 34.47
N LEU A 96 17.57 -36.58 35.08
CA LEU A 96 17.16 -36.73 36.48
C LEU A 96 16.41 -38.05 36.72
N THR A 97 15.50 -38.42 35.80
CA THR A 97 14.77 -39.69 35.92
C THR A 97 15.72 -40.89 35.87
N GLN A 98 16.72 -40.87 34.99
CA GLN A 98 17.73 -41.92 34.90
C GLN A 98 18.62 -41.98 36.14
N GLU A 99 19.07 -40.83 36.67
CA GLU A 99 19.86 -40.75 37.90
C GLU A 99 19.08 -41.30 39.11
N ILE A 100 17.77 -41.00 39.20
CA ILE A 100 16.89 -41.54 40.26
C ILE A 100 16.81 -43.07 40.18
N GLU A 101 16.63 -43.63 38.98
CA GLU A 101 16.53 -45.08 38.79
C GLU A 101 17.84 -45.79 39.20
N GLN A 102 19.00 -45.25 38.77
CA GLN A 102 20.32 -45.79 39.16
C GLN A 102 20.54 -45.77 40.67
N LEU A 103 20.12 -44.69 41.35
CA LEU A 103 20.21 -44.61 42.80
C LEU A 103 19.27 -45.60 43.50
N ARG A 104 18.11 -45.90 42.91
CA ARG A 104 17.15 -46.89 43.43
C ARG A 104 17.69 -48.31 43.31
N ASP A 105 18.24 -48.67 42.15
CA ASP A 105 18.85 -49.98 41.91
C ASP A 105 20.07 -50.24 42.82
N LYS A 106 20.93 -49.23 43.00
CA LYS A 106 22.09 -49.31 43.90
C LYS A 106 21.72 -49.51 45.37
N ARG A 107 20.50 -49.11 45.76
CA ARG A 107 20.00 -49.24 47.14
C ARG A 107 19.27 -50.57 47.37
N ALA A 108 18.83 -51.22 46.29
CA ALA A 108 18.13 -52.51 46.32
C ALA A 108 19.09 -53.72 46.24
N ASN A 109 20.31 -53.53 45.70
CA ASN A 109 21.46 -54.42 45.87
C ASN A 109 22.22 -54.12 47.16
#